data_AF-C4GAT2-F1
#
_entry.id   AF-C4GAT2-F1
#
_cell.length_a   1.000
_cell.length_b   1.000
_cell.length_c   1.000
_cell.angle_alpha   90.00
_cell.angle_beta   90.00
_cell.angle_gamma   90.00
#
_symmetry.space_group_name_H-M   'P 1'
#
loop_
_entity.id
_entity.type
_entity.pdbx_description
1 polymer ?
#
loop_
_entity_poly.entity_id
_entity_poly.type
_entity_poly.pdbx_seq_one_letter_code
_entity_poly.pdbx_strand_id
1 'polypeptide(L)'
;MEIERELFDQILGWYSLVGENTLVSFFSGKESWNITEEDRADTAETIKNLSMLEKMMCVVEADARAANLMMSDGKYKADTGKKVHAFYFVLERYGYKMSDEEREVVCGTSDLYERREDDAKK
;
A
#
# COMPACT_ATOMS: atom_id res chain seq x y z
N MET A 1 17.24 7.35 6.60
CA MET A 1 17.31 8.37 5.54
C MET A 1 16.95 7.86 4.14
N GLU A 2 17.56 6.82 3.58
CA GLU A 2 17.18 6.36 2.22
C GLU A 2 15.72 5.82 2.17
N ILE A 3 15.37 4.91 3.07
CA ILE A 3 14.00 4.33 3.13
C ILE A 3 12.94 5.38 3.47
N GLU A 4 13.22 6.29 4.40
CA GLU A 4 12.28 7.38 4.76
C GLU A 4 11.98 8.26 3.55
N ARG A 5 13.00 8.54 2.72
CA ARG A 5 12.80 9.30 1.49
C ARG A 5 12.00 8.52 0.46
N GLU A 6 12.31 7.23 0.27
CA GLU A 6 11.54 6.35 -0.63
C GLU A 6 10.06 6.28 -0.23
N LEU A 7 9.77 6.15 1.07
CA LEU A 7 8.40 6.13 1.59
C LEU A 7 7.73 7.50 1.45
N PHE A 8 8.45 8.59 1.69
CA PHE A 8 7.93 9.93 1.49
C PHE A 8 7.56 10.20 0.03
N ASP A 9 8.44 9.82 -0.92
CA ASP A 9 8.17 9.93 -2.35
C ASP A 9 6.95 9.07 -2.77
N GLN A 10 6.76 7.90 -2.14
CA GLN A 10 5.57 7.08 -2.34
C GLN A 10 4.30 7.77 -1.81
N ILE A 11 4.31 8.30 -0.59
CA ILE A 11 3.17 9.04 -0.01
C ILE A 11 2.73 10.18 -0.94
N LEU A 12 3.69 10.95 -1.47
CA LEU A 12 3.41 12.00 -2.46
C LEU A 12 2.87 11.43 -3.78
N GLY A 13 3.44 10.31 -4.25
CA GLY A 13 2.99 9.61 -5.44
C GLY A 13 1.56 9.06 -5.33
N TRP A 14 1.07 8.80 -4.13
CA TRP A 14 -0.30 8.41 -3.83
C TRP A 14 -1.24 9.61 -3.59
N TYR A 15 -0.73 10.84 -3.60
CA TYR A 15 -1.46 12.05 -3.18
C TYR A 15 -1.98 11.94 -1.73
N SER A 16 -1.23 11.22 -0.90
CA SER A 16 -1.57 10.90 0.49
C SER A 16 -0.80 11.82 1.44
N LEU A 17 -1.08 11.69 2.74
CA LEU A 17 -0.41 12.41 3.81
C LEU A 17 -0.36 11.56 5.07
N VAL A 18 0.66 11.77 5.91
CA VAL A 18 0.75 11.12 7.22
C VAL A 18 -0.24 11.79 8.17
N GLY A 19 -1.50 11.35 8.09
CA GLY A 19 -2.63 11.91 8.82
C GLY A 19 -3.08 11.01 9.96
N GLU A 20 -3.53 11.62 11.04
CA GLU A 20 -4.05 10.90 12.21
C GLU A 20 -5.23 9.99 11.84
N ASN A 21 -6.15 10.45 11.00
CA ASN A 21 -7.28 9.63 10.54
C ASN A 21 -6.82 8.37 9.79
N THR A 22 -5.81 8.47 8.93
CA THR A 22 -5.26 7.31 8.20
C THR A 22 -4.65 6.30 9.17
N LEU A 23 -3.91 6.79 10.17
CA LEU A 23 -3.30 5.93 11.19
C LEU A 23 -4.35 5.28 12.09
N VAL A 24 -5.38 6.01 12.52
CA VAL A 24 -6.50 5.45 13.28
C VAL A 24 -7.24 4.40 12.46
N SER A 25 -7.54 4.68 11.18
CA SER A 25 -8.13 3.69 10.26
C SER A 25 -7.27 2.43 10.12
N PHE A 26 -5.95 2.60 9.99
CA PHE A 26 -5.00 1.50 9.88
C PHE A 26 -5.07 0.57 11.11
N PHE A 27 -5.02 1.12 12.33
CA PHE A 27 -4.99 0.31 13.55
C PHE A 27 -6.36 -0.21 13.99
N SER A 28 -7.43 0.56 13.79
CA SER A 28 -8.79 0.12 14.12
C SER A 28 -9.36 -0.88 13.11
N GLY A 29 -8.77 -0.98 11.92
CA GLY A 29 -9.30 -1.75 10.80
C GLY A 29 -10.61 -1.18 10.23
N LYS A 30 -10.95 0.07 10.56
CA LYS A 30 -12.19 0.73 10.15
C LYS A 30 -11.93 1.77 9.07
N GLU A 31 -12.89 1.86 8.15
CA GLU A 31 -12.94 2.95 7.19
C GLU A 31 -13.02 4.31 7.90
N SER A 32 -12.42 5.33 7.29
CA SER A 32 -12.26 6.65 7.91
C SER A 32 -13.58 7.32 8.31
N TRP A 33 -14.67 7.04 7.56
CA TRP A 33 -16.01 7.55 7.85
C TRP A 33 -16.76 6.78 8.95
N ASN A 34 -16.20 5.67 9.44
CA ASN A 34 -16.77 4.83 10.51
C ASN A 34 -15.96 4.91 11.83
N ILE A 35 -14.92 5.74 11.89
CA ILE A 35 -14.10 5.93 13.10
C ILE A 35 -14.93 6.62 14.19
N THR A 36 -14.97 6.04 15.38
CA THR A 36 -15.57 6.66 16.57
C THR A 36 -14.51 7.34 17.45
N GLU A 37 -14.94 8.11 18.46
CA GLU A 37 -14.02 8.65 19.47
C GLU A 37 -13.36 7.56 20.33
N GLU A 38 -14.05 6.43 20.54
CA GLU A 38 -13.48 5.27 21.22
C GLU A 38 -12.33 4.67 20.41
N ASP A 39 -12.49 4.53 19.08
CA ASP A 39 -11.42 4.06 18.20
C ASP A 39 -10.18 4.97 18.24
N ARG A 40 -10.39 6.30 18.33
CA ARG A 40 -9.31 7.26 18.49
C ARG A 40 -8.60 7.07 19.82
N ALA A 41 -9.35 6.92 20.91
CA ALA A 41 -8.79 6.71 22.24
C ALA A 41 -7.98 5.39 22.31
N ASP A 42 -8.52 4.31 21.75
CA ASP A 42 -7.92 2.98 21.77
C ASP A 42 -6.63 2.90 20.95
N THR A 43 -6.53 3.69 19.87
CA THR A 43 -5.35 3.71 18.99
C THR A 43 -4.34 4.80 19.35
N ALA A 44 -4.71 5.79 20.16
CA ALA A 44 -3.90 6.98 20.44
C ALA A 44 -2.51 6.64 21.00
N GLU A 45 -2.43 5.77 22.02
CA GLU A 45 -1.16 5.42 22.64
C GLU A 45 -0.24 4.65 21.68
N THR A 46 -0.82 3.75 20.87
CA THR A 46 -0.09 3.06 19.80
C THR A 46 0.49 4.06 18.81
N ILE A 47 -0.34 4.95 18.25
CA ILE A 47 0.07 5.95 17.25
C ILE A 47 1.12 6.92 17.81
N LYS A 48 1.00 7.31 19.08
CA LYS A 48 1.94 8.19 19.76
C LYS A 48 3.33 7.56 19.88
N ASN A 49 3.40 6.25 20.12
CA ASN A 49 4.65 5.52 20.31
C ASN A 49 5.35 5.13 19.00
N LEU A 50 4.70 5.29 17.85
CA LEU A 50 5.34 5.08 16.55
C LEU A 50 6.33 6.19 16.22
N SER A 51 7.48 5.79 15.70
CA SER A 51 8.40 6.65 14.96
C SER A 51 7.77 7.17 13.66
N MET A 52 8.36 8.22 13.09
CA MET A 52 7.90 8.76 11.80
C MET A 52 8.00 7.72 10.68
N LEU A 53 9.07 6.92 10.66
CA LEU A 53 9.27 5.84 9.71
C LEU A 53 8.13 4.82 9.78
N GLU A 54 7.72 4.40 10.98
CA GLU A 54 6.62 3.45 11.16
C GLU A 54 5.28 4.06 10.72
N LYS A 55 5.03 5.33 11.03
CA LYS A 55 3.83 6.04 10.54
C LYS A 55 3.78 6.09 9.01
N MET A 56 4.91 6.35 8.36
CA MET A 56 5.00 6.34 6.89
C MET A 56 4.73 4.93 6.33
N MET A 57 5.27 3.87 6.95
CA MET A 57 4.99 2.49 6.55
C MET A 57 3.50 2.15 6.65
N CYS A 58 2.83 2.52 7.75
CA CYS A 58 1.39 2.32 7.90
C CYS A 58 0.57 3.01 6.80
N VAL A 59 0.93 4.23 6.44
CA VAL A 59 0.22 5.01 5.41
C VAL A 59 0.39 4.38 4.03
N VAL A 60 1.63 4.05 3.64
CA VAL A 60 1.88 3.46 2.32
C VAL A 60 1.28 2.04 2.22
N GLU A 61 1.25 1.29 3.32
CA GLU A 61 0.51 0.01 3.37
C GLU A 61 -0.97 0.23 3.10
N ALA A 62 -1.59 1.19 3.79
CA ALA A 62 -3.02 1.46 3.63
C ALA A 62 -3.36 1.84 2.18
N ASP A 63 -2.52 2.69 1.57
CA ASP A 63 -2.66 3.09 0.17
C ASP A 63 -2.44 1.89 -0.79
N ALA A 64 -1.43 1.05 -0.55
CA ALA A 64 -1.15 -0.12 -1.37
C ALA A 64 -2.25 -1.18 -1.27
N ARG A 65 -2.82 -1.37 -0.07
CA ARG A 65 -3.93 -2.31 0.19
C ARG A 65 -5.24 -1.85 -0.45
N ALA A 66 -5.49 -0.55 -0.48
CA ALA A 66 -6.67 0.04 -1.13
C ALA A 66 -6.54 0.12 -2.66
N ALA A 67 -5.34 -0.12 -3.21
CA ALA A 67 -5.07 0.07 -4.63
C ALA A 67 -5.75 -0.98 -5.50
N ASN A 68 -6.57 -0.53 -6.47
CA ASN A 68 -7.07 -1.41 -7.52
C ASN A 68 -6.00 -1.62 -8.61
N LEU A 69 -5.52 -2.86 -8.73
CA LEU A 69 -4.52 -3.29 -9.71
C LEU A 69 -5.11 -3.66 -11.08
N MET A 70 -6.44 -3.70 -11.21
CA MET A 70 -7.13 -4.09 -12.43
C MET A 70 -7.89 -2.89 -13.03
N MET A 71 -7.80 -2.75 -14.35
CA MET A 71 -8.60 -1.80 -15.13
C MET A 71 -10.02 -2.35 -15.35
N SER A 72 -10.94 -1.51 -15.79
CA SER A 72 -12.32 -1.93 -16.06
C SER A 72 -12.46 -2.97 -17.18
N ASP A 73 -11.45 -3.11 -18.04
CA ASP A 73 -11.35 -4.11 -19.11
C ASP A 73 -10.59 -5.37 -18.67
N GLY A 74 -10.43 -5.62 -17.37
CA GLY A 74 -9.78 -6.83 -16.85
C GLY A 74 -8.26 -6.84 -16.91
N LYS A 75 -7.63 -5.82 -17.53
CA LYS A 75 -6.16 -5.77 -17.69
C LYS A 75 -5.47 -5.18 -16.48
N TYR A 76 -4.20 -5.56 -16.32
CA TYR A 76 -3.34 -5.01 -15.26
C TYR A 76 -3.07 -3.50 -15.42
N LYS A 77 -3.26 -2.77 -14.32
CA LYS A 77 -3.02 -1.32 -14.19
C LYS A 77 -1.57 -1.05 -13.77
N ALA A 78 -0.67 -1.09 -14.75
CA ALA A 78 0.78 -1.04 -14.54
C ALA A 78 1.27 0.14 -13.69
N ASP A 79 0.71 1.34 -13.83
CA ASP A 79 1.17 2.50 -13.06
C ASP A 79 0.84 2.39 -11.58
N THR A 80 -0.34 1.84 -11.23
CA THR A 80 -0.69 1.55 -9.84
C THR A 80 0.17 0.42 -9.30
N GLY A 81 0.32 -0.65 -10.07
CA GLY A 81 1.08 -1.81 -9.63
C GLY A 81 2.56 -1.55 -9.43
N LYS A 82 3.19 -0.66 -10.21
CA LYS A 82 4.55 -0.16 -9.92
C LYS A 82 4.67 0.47 -8.54
N LYS A 83 3.67 1.25 -8.10
CA LYS A 83 3.66 1.88 -6.77
C LYS A 83 3.49 0.84 -5.66
N VAL A 84 2.58 -0.12 -5.85
CA VAL A 84 2.39 -1.23 -4.90
C VAL A 84 3.65 -2.09 -4.79
N HIS A 85 4.26 -2.44 -5.91
CA HIS A 85 5.52 -3.18 -5.95
C HIS A 85 6.66 -2.42 -5.23
N ALA A 86 6.76 -1.10 -5.42
CA ALA A 86 7.76 -0.29 -4.73
C ALA A 86 7.62 -0.38 -3.20
N PHE A 87 6.40 -0.42 -2.68
CA PHE A 87 6.18 -0.58 -1.24
C PHE A 87 6.59 -1.97 -0.74
N TYR A 88 6.16 -3.04 -1.40
CA TYR A 88 6.54 -4.39 -1.00
C TYR A 88 8.04 -4.64 -1.07
N PHE A 89 8.74 -4.02 -2.03
CA PHE A 89 10.21 -4.06 -2.09
C PHE A 89 10.86 -3.37 -0.87
N VAL A 90 10.25 -2.31 -0.33
CA VAL A 90 10.68 -1.73 0.95
C VAL A 90 10.47 -2.73 2.09
N LEU A 91 9.32 -3.40 2.14
CA LEU A 91 9.03 -4.40 3.19
C LEU A 91 9.98 -5.60 3.16
N GLU A 92 10.44 -6.03 1.97
CA GLU A 92 11.46 -7.09 1.85
C GLU A 92 12.77 -6.74 2.58
N ARG A 93 13.16 -5.45 2.63
CA ARG A 93 14.33 -4.97 3.41
C ARG A 93 14.13 -5.14 4.93
N TYR A 94 12.89 -5.27 5.39
CA TYR A 94 12.52 -5.55 6.78
C TYR A 94 12.20 -7.02 7.03
N GLY A 95 12.45 -7.91 6.06
CA GLY A 95 12.28 -9.35 6.20
C GLY A 95 10.90 -9.89 5.86
N TYR A 96 9.98 -9.03 5.37
CA TYR A 96 8.75 -9.52 4.75
C TYR A 96 9.09 -10.33 3.49
N LYS A 97 8.27 -11.33 3.20
CA LYS A 97 8.41 -12.16 2.00
C LYS A 97 7.05 -12.34 1.37
N MET A 98 6.89 -11.83 0.16
CA MET A 98 5.75 -12.16 -0.69
C MET A 98 5.80 -13.65 -1.04
N SER A 99 4.65 -14.29 -0.97
CA SER A 99 4.39 -15.54 -1.68
C SER A 99 4.51 -15.35 -3.19
N ASP A 100 4.68 -16.46 -3.92
CA ASP A 100 4.72 -16.41 -5.38
C ASP A 100 3.42 -15.86 -5.97
N GLU A 101 2.27 -16.21 -5.38
CA GLU A 101 0.94 -15.70 -5.77
C GLU A 101 0.82 -14.18 -5.56
N GLU A 102 1.21 -13.67 -4.39
CA GLU A 102 1.21 -12.22 -4.13
C GLU A 102 2.12 -11.49 -5.13
N ARG A 103 3.30 -12.05 -5.42
CA ARG A 103 4.23 -11.48 -6.39
C ARG A 103 3.64 -11.45 -7.79
N GLU A 104 2.97 -12.51 -8.23
CA GLU A 104 2.34 -12.55 -9.55
C GLU A 104 1.23 -11.50 -9.71
N VAL A 105 0.43 -11.29 -8.66
CA VAL A 105 -0.61 -10.24 -8.63
C VAL A 105 0.04 -8.85 -8.67
N VAL A 106 0.99 -8.59 -7.77
CA VAL A 106 1.68 -7.29 -7.66
C VAL A 106 2.51 -6.96 -8.89
N CYS A 107 3.05 -7.95 -9.60
CA CYS A 107 3.82 -7.76 -10.81
C CYS A 107 2.96 -7.75 -12.09
N GLY A 108 1.68 -8.09 -12.00
CA GLY A 108 0.78 -8.16 -13.16
C GLY A 108 0.96 -9.38 -14.05
N THR A 109 1.60 -10.45 -13.54
CA THR A 109 1.83 -11.71 -14.27
C THR A 109 0.82 -12.80 -13.91
N SER A 110 -0.06 -12.54 -12.94
CA SER A 110 -1.14 -13.44 -12.56
C SER A 110 -2.12 -13.68 -13.71
N ASP A 111 -2.63 -14.90 -13.83
CA ASP A 111 -3.70 -15.28 -14.77
C ASP A 111 -5.05 -14.62 -14.44
N LEU A 112 -5.16 -13.87 -13.33
CA LEU A 112 -6.31 -13.01 -13.03
C LEU A 112 -6.46 -11.83 -14.00
N TYR A 113 -5.39 -11.45 -14.72
CA TYR A 113 -5.42 -10.34 -15.64
C TYR A 113 -5.60 -10.78 -17.09
N GLU A 114 -6.43 -10.05 -17.84
CA GLU A 114 -6.49 -10.21 -19.28
C GLU A 114 -5.14 -9.81 -19.91
N ARG A 115 -4.62 -10.67 -20.80
CA ARG A 115 -3.36 -10.42 -21.51
C ARG A 115 -3.55 -9.33 -22.56
N ARG A 116 -2.55 -8.46 -22.75
CA ARG A 116 -2.59 -7.52 -23.88
C ARG A 116 -2.27 -8.29 -25.15
N GLU A 117 -2.91 -7.94 -26.26
CA GLU A 117 -2.64 -8.54 -27.57
C GLU A 117 -1.16 -8.40 -27.99
N ASP A 118 -0.46 -7.40 -27.45
CA ASP A 118 0.96 -7.15 -27.69
C ASP A 118 1.90 -8.01 -26.82
N ASP A 119 1.41 -8.58 -25.71
CA ASP A 119 2.21 -9.47 -24.85
C ASP A 119 2.43 -10.85 -25.52
N ALA A 120 1.58 -11.21 -26.49
CA ALA A 120 1.68 -12.45 -27.26
C ALA A 120 2.67 -12.37 -28.45
N LYS A 121 3.28 -11.20 -28.71
CA LYS A 121 4.20 -10.98 -29.86
C LYS A 121 5.67 -10.87 -29.45
N LYS A 122 6.02 -11.20 -28.21
CA LYS A 122 7.42 -11.29 -27.76
C LYS A 122 7.93 -12.71 -27.73
#